data_AF-A0A392R1U2-F1
#
_entry.id   AF-A0A392R1U2-F1
#
_cell.length_a   1.000
_cell.length_b   1.000
_cell.length_c   1.000
_cell.angle_alpha   90.00
_cell.angle_beta   90.00
_cell.angle_gamma   90.00
#
_symmetry.space_group_name_H-M   'P 1'
#
loop_
_entity.id
_entity.type
_entity.pdbx_description
1 polymer ?
#
loop_
_entity_poly.entity_id
_entity_poly.type
_entity_poly.pdbx_seq_one_letter_code
_entity_poly.pdbx_strand_id
1 'polypeptide(L)'
;MQVHKPFPARDRDLCRFHADDYVAFLRSITPETQQDHMRQLKRFNVGEDCPVFDGLYSFCQTYAGGSVGGAVKLNHDQCDIAVNWAGGLHHAKKCEASGFCYVNDIVLAILELLKQHE
;
A
#
# COMPACT_ATOMS: atom_id res chain seq x y z
N MET A 1 13.60 -0.76 -21.68
CA MET A 1 12.62 -0.37 -20.65
C MET A 1 13.05 0.97 -20.04
N GLN A 2 12.11 1.83 -19.66
CA GLN A 2 12.42 3.03 -18.88
C GLN A 2 12.38 2.69 -17.38
N VAL A 3 13.42 3.05 -16.64
CA VAL A 3 13.51 2.78 -15.19
C VAL A 3 13.15 4.05 -14.44
N HIS A 4 12.15 3.95 -13.56
CA HIS A 4 11.65 5.08 -12.77
C HIS A 4 11.78 4.75 -11.29
N LYS A 5 12.20 5.74 -10.48
CA LYS A 5 12.04 5.65 -9.03
C LYS A 5 10.59 6.01 -8.69
N PRO A 6 9.85 5.18 -7.94
CA PRO A 6 8.46 5.49 -7.61
C PRO A 6 8.38 6.70 -6.67
N PHE A 7 7.34 7.51 -6.85
CA PHE A 7 6.96 8.48 -5.83
C PHE A 7 6.24 7.73 -4.70
N PRO A 8 6.63 7.90 -3.42
CA PRO A 8 5.94 7.27 -2.32
C PRO A 8 4.45 7.65 -2.30
N ALA A 9 3.56 6.67 -2.21
CA ALA A 9 2.13 6.93 -2.06
C ALA A 9 1.86 7.69 -0.75
N ARG A 10 1.04 8.74 -0.80
CA ARG A 10 0.65 9.48 0.40
C ARG A 10 -0.58 8.86 1.04
N ASP A 11 -0.84 9.24 2.28
CA ASP A 11 -2.02 8.79 3.05
C ASP A 11 -3.31 8.91 2.23
N ARG A 12 -3.51 10.06 1.56
CA ARG A 12 -4.69 10.29 0.69
C ARG A 12 -4.81 9.30 -0.46
N ASP A 13 -3.67 8.83 -0.98
CA ASP A 13 -3.63 7.88 -2.09
C ASP A 13 -3.99 6.48 -1.57
N LEU A 14 -3.51 6.11 -0.38
CA LEU A 14 -3.83 4.85 0.32
C LEU A 14 -5.29 4.77 0.79
N CYS A 15 -5.82 5.89 1.31
CA CYS A 15 -7.20 5.99 1.80
C CYS A 15 -8.27 5.94 0.69
N ARG A 16 -7.88 5.92 -0.59
CA ARG A 16 -8.84 5.66 -1.69
C ARG A 16 -9.50 4.29 -1.58
N PHE A 17 -8.81 3.35 -0.95
CA PHE A 17 -9.37 2.02 -0.64
C PHE A 17 -9.38 1.76 0.86
N HIS A 18 -8.25 1.97 1.53
CA HIS A 18 -8.09 1.63 2.95
C HIS A 18 -8.83 2.60 3.87
N ALA A 19 -9.22 2.12 5.05
CA ALA A 19 -9.80 2.98 6.07
C ALA A 19 -8.77 3.98 6.62
N ASP A 20 -9.20 5.21 6.90
CA ASP A 20 -8.33 6.29 7.39
C ASP A 20 -7.62 5.92 8.71
N ASP A 21 -8.34 5.26 9.61
CA ASP A 21 -7.79 4.84 10.91
C ASP A 21 -6.76 3.71 10.79
N TYR A 22 -6.90 2.85 9.79
CA TYR A 22 -5.92 1.81 9.46
C TYR A 22 -4.63 2.42 8.86
N VAL A 23 -4.75 3.36 7.91
CA VAL A 23 -3.59 4.07 7.35
C VAL A 23 -2.88 4.89 8.42
N ALA A 24 -3.64 5.59 9.27
CA ALA A 24 -3.08 6.33 10.40
C ALA A 24 -2.31 5.44 11.37
N PHE A 25 -2.83 4.22 11.64
CA PHE A 25 -2.14 3.22 12.45
C PHE A 25 -0.84 2.74 11.80
N LEU A 26 -0.86 2.36 10.52
CA LEU A 26 0.36 1.91 9.81
C LEU A 26 1.45 2.98 9.81
N ARG A 27 1.05 4.26 9.77
CA ARG A 27 1.96 5.41 9.84
C ARG A 27 2.55 5.62 11.24
N SER A 28 1.81 5.31 12.30
CA SER A 28 2.23 5.57 13.68
C SER A 28 2.96 4.41 14.35
N ILE A 29 2.71 3.17 13.91
CA ILE A 29 3.26 1.98 14.55
C ILE A 29 4.75 1.81 14.23
N THR A 30 5.56 1.59 15.26
CA THR A 30 6.99 1.23 15.15
C THR A 30 7.28 0.05 16.08
N PRO A 31 8.44 -0.63 15.95
CA PRO A 31 8.82 -1.69 16.88
C PRO A 31 8.81 -1.24 18.36
N GLU A 32 9.15 0.02 18.63
CA GLU A 32 9.18 0.58 19.99
C GLU A 32 7.79 0.85 20.57
N THR A 33 6.81 1.18 19.72
CA THR A 33 5.47 1.59 20.17
C THR A 33 4.47 0.42 20.25
N GLN A 34 4.87 -0.81 19.89
CA GLN A 34 3.96 -1.96 19.86
C GLN A 34 3.16 -2.18 21.15
N GLN A 35 3.80 -2.04 22.30
CA GLN A 35 3.16 -2.27 23.60
C GLN A 35 2.01 -1.29 23.88
N ASP A 36 2.10 -0.06 23.36
CA ASP A 36 1.07 0.96 23.51
C ASP A 36 -0.11 0.74 22.55
N HIS A 37 0.08 -0.07 21.51
CA HIS A 37 -0.87 -0.29 20.42
C HIS A 37 -1.50 -1.70 20.38
N MET A 38 -1.42 -2.48 21.46
CA MET A 38 -1.89 -3.88 21.52
C MET A 38 -3.32 -4.10 21.01
N ARG A 39 -4.26 -3.18 21.30
CA ARG A 39 -5.64 -3.25 20.79
C ARG A 39 -5.72 -3.04 19.28
N GLN A 40 -4.94 -2.11 18.75
CA GLN A 40 -4.91 -1.81 17.31
C GLN A 40 -4.17 -2.91 16.54
N LEU A 41 -3.07 -3.44 17.07
CA LEU A 41 -2.36 -4.60 16.51
C LEU A 41 -3.31 -5.77 16.28
N LYS A 42 -4.11 -6.13 17.30
CA LYS A 42 -5.14 -7.18 17.18
C LYS A 42 -6.25 -6.81 16.18
N ARG A 43 -6.75 -5.57 16.24
CA ARG A 43 -7.85 -5.10 15.37
C ARG A 43 -7.47 -5.11 13.89
N PHE A 44 -6.23 -4.73 13.58
CA PHE A 44 -5.72 -4.56 12.22
C PHE A 44 -4.91 -5.76 11.74
N ASN A 45 -4.89 -6.85 12.51
CA ASN A 45 -4.22 -8.10 12.19
C ASN A 45 -2.72 -7.93 11.88
N VAL A 46 -2.03 -7.12 12.69
CA VAL A 46 -0.58 -6.88 12.61
C VAL A 46 0.07 -7.53 13.83
N GLY A 47 0.97 -8.49 13.58
CA GLY A 47 1.48 -9.44 14.56
C GLY A 47 2.26 -10.56 13.88
N GLU A 48 1.86 -11.81 14.08
CA GLU A 48 2.57 -13.02 13.62
C GLU A 48 2.92 -12.99 12.12
N ASP A 49 1.92 -13.12 11.25
CA ASP A 49 2.12 -13.16 9.80
C ASP A 49 2.37 -11.77 9.18
N CYS A 50 2.18 -10.71 9.95
CA CYS A 50 2.31 -9.33 9.50
C CYS A 50 3.05 -8.52 10.58
N PRO A 51 4.36 -8.75 10.77
CA PRO A 51 5.12 -8.15 11.86
C PRO A 51 5.31 -6.64 11.67
N VAL A 52 5.43 -5.92 12.78
CA VAL A 52 5.92 -4.55 12.74
C VAL A 52 7.44 -4.59 12.60
N PHE A 53 7.97 -3.80 11.68
CA PHE A 53 9.40 -3.67 11.43
C PHE A 53 9.77 -2.21 11.11
N ASP A 54 11.06 -1.89 11.22
CA ASP A 54 11.57 -0.56 10.90
C ASP A 54 11.29 -0.18 9.45
N GLY A 55 10.60 0.94 9.25
CA GLY A 55 10.22 1.39 7.91
C GLY A 55 9.00 0.68 7.32
N LEU A 56 8.15 0.03 8.13
CA LEU A 56 6.90 -0.58 7.67
C LEU A 56 6.07 0.37 6.78
N TYR A 57 5.86 1.62 7.22
CA TYR A 57 5.07 2.56 6.44
C TYR A 57 5.77 2.96 5.13
N SER A 58 7.06 3.25 5.15
CA SER A 58 7.81 3.63 3.93
C SER A 58 7.90 2.47 2.93
N PHE A 59 7.97 1.23 3.41
CA PHE A 59 7.80 0.03 2.59
C PHE A 59 6.45 0.04 1.87
N CYS A 60 5.36 0.26 2.61
CA CYS A 60 3.99 0.38 2.06
C CYS A 60 3.87 1.48 1.01
N GLN A 61 4.38 2.68 1.31
CA GLN A 61 4.31 3.80 0.39
C GLN A 61 5.08 3.52 -0.92
N THR A 62 6.20 2.80 -0.84
CA THR A 62 7.08 2.57 -2.00
C THR A 62 6.42 1.63 -3.01
N TYR A 63 5.95 0.45 -2.60
CA TYR A 63 5.35 -0.48 -3.55
C TYR A 63 4.00 0.01 -4.07
N ALA A 64 3.18 0.64 -3.21
CA ALA A 64 1.90 1.22 -3.62
C ALA A 64 2.12 2.36 -4.63
N GLY A 65 3.12 3.20 -4.39
CA GLY A 65 3.52 4.27 -5.30
C GLY A 65 3.97 3.76 -6.66
N GLY A 66 4.67 2.62 -6.70
CA GLY A 66 5.05 1.94 -7.94
C GLY A 66 3.84 1.51 -8.77
N SER A 67 2.87 0.83 -8.14
CA SER A 67 1.69 0.30 -8.85
C SER A 67 0.76 1.42 -9.32
N VAL A 68 0.48 2.42 -8.47
CA VAL A 68 -0.33 3.59 -8.86
C VAL A 68 0.39 4.41 -9.93
N GLY A 69 1.70 4.63 -9.82
CA GLY A 69 2.49 5.33 -10.83
C GLY A 69 2.51 4.61 -12.18
N GLY A 70 2.56 3.28 -12.17
CA GLY A 70 2.39 2.46 -13.37
C GLY A 70 1.02 2.64 -14.01
N ALA A 71 -0.05 2.58 -13.22
CA ALA A 71 -1.42 2.80 -13.70
C ALA A 71 -1.62 4.21 -14.29
N VAL A 72 -1.05 5.26 -13.68
CA VAL A 72 -1.08 6.62 -14.24
C VAL A 72 -0.39 6.69 -15.60
N LYS A 73 0.74 6.01 -15.78
CA LYS A 73 1.46 5.98 -17.07
C LYS A 73 0.64 5.27 -18.15
N LEU A 74 -0.02 4.18 -17.80
CA LEU A 74 -0.93 3.46 -18.70
C LEU A 74 -2.11 4.36 -19.11
N ASN A 75 -2.80 4.98 -18.14
CA ASN A 75 -3.92 5.88 -18.39
C ASN A 75 -3.60 7.10 -19.26
N HIS A 76 -2.33 7.51 -19.33
CA HIS A 76 -1.86 8.66 -20.11
C HIS A 76 -1.15 8.23 -21.41
N ASP A 77 -1.30 6.97 -21.83
CA ASP A 77 -0.66 6.40 -23.03
C ASP A 77 0.87 6.62 -23.06
N GLN A 78 1.51 6.69 -21.88
CA GLN A 78 2.95 6.93 -21.77
C GLN A 78 3.76 5.63 -21.85
N CYS A 79 3.09 4.48 -21.77
CA CYS A 79 3.67 3.16 -21.98
C CYS A 79 2.57 2.14 -22.30
N ASP A 80 2.92 1.08 -23.03
CA ASP A 80 2.02 -0.06 -23.26
C ASP A 80 2.03 -1.07 -22.09
N ILE A 81 3.16 -1.16 -21.38
CA ILE A 81 3.39 -2.09 -20.27
C ILE A 81 4.13 -1.37 -19.15
N ALA A 82 3.59 -1.47 -17.93
CA ALA A 82 4.25 -1.03 -16.69
C ALA A 82 4.50 -2.22 -15.77
N VAL A 83 5.69 -2.27 -15.16
CA VAL A 83 6.13 -3.39 -14.30
C VAL A 83 6.56 -2.85 -12.95
N ASN A 84 5.98 -3.40 -11.87
CA ASN A 84 6.38 -3.14 -10.49
C ASN A 84 6.51 -4.46 -9.72
N TRP A 85 7.74 -4.99 -9.63
CA TRP A 85 8.02 -6.25 -8.94
C TRP A 85 7.88 -6.18 -7.41
N ALA A 86 7.92 -4.98 -6.83
CA ALA A 86 7.74 -4.80 -5.40
C ALA A 86 6.26 -4.84 -4.97
N GLY A 87 5.34 -4.66 -5.92
CA GLY A 87 3.89 -4.69 -5.69
C GLY A 87 3.31 -6.10 -5.77
N GLY A 88 1.99 -6.17 -5.96
CA GLY A 88 1.26 -7.44 -6.03
C GLY A 88 0.85 -7.97 -4.66
N LEU A 89 0.73 -7.11 -3.65
CA LEU A 89 0.43 -7.48 -2.26
C LEU A 89 -1.08 -7.67 -2.09
N HIS A 90 -1.58 -8.75 -2.68
CA HIS A 90 -3.00 -9.01 -2.91
C HIS A 90 -3.84 -9.41 -1.68
N HIS A 91 -3.22 -9.77 -0.55
CA HIS A 91 -3.95 -10.26 0.61
C HIS A 91 -4.49 -9.14 1.50
N ALA A 92 -3.92 -7.93 1.41
CA ALA A 92 -4.30 -6.78 2.23
C ALA A 92 -5.78 -6.43 2.05
N LYS A 93 -6.48 -6.19 3.15
CA LYS A 93 -7.91 -5.85 3.17
C LYS A 93 -8.11 -4.36 3.44
N LYS A 94 -9.35 -3.90 3.37
CA LYS A 94 -9.69 -2.48 3.60
C LYS A 94 -9.23 -1.97 4.97
N CYS A 95 -9.36 -2.81 6.01
CA CYS A 95 -9.11 -2.40 7.40
C CYS A 95 -8.13 -3.33 8.14
N GLU A 96 -7.39 -4.22 7.47
CA GLU A 96 -6.49 -5.14 8.16
C GLU A 96 -5.39 -5.66 7.21
N ALA A 97 -4.24 -6.00 7.79
CA ALA A 97 -3.18 -6.72 7.12
C ALA A 97 -3.50 -8.21 7.04
N SER A 98 -2.93 -8.91 6.06
CA SER A 98 -3.10 -10.37 5.93
C SER A 98 -2.01 -10.94 5.03
N GLY A 99 -1.46 -12.11 5.35
CA GLY A 99 -0.51 -12.83 4.49
C GLY A 99 0.64 -11.97 3.99
N PHE A 100 1.37 -11.33 4.91
CA PHE A 100 2.48 -10.40 4.64
C PHE A 100 2.10 -9.09 3.90
N CYS A 101 0.81 -8.85 3.63
CA CYS A 101 0.34 -7.70 2.86
C CYS A 101 -0.36 -6.68 3.79
N TYR A 102 0.11 -5.43 3.76
CA TYR A 102 -0.44 -4.34 4.60
C TYR A 102 -1.31 -3.36 3.81
N VAL A 103 -0.86 -2.96 2.62
CA VAL A 103 -1.60 -2.10 1.68
C VAL A 103 -1.84 -2.90 0.41
N ASN A 104 -3.05 -2.81 -0.14
CA ASN A 104 -3.41 -3.47 -1.38
C ASN A 104 -3.13 -2.54 -2.57
N ASP A 105 -1.91 -2.57 -3.06
CA ASP A 105 -1.47 -1.74 -4.18
C ASP A 105 -2.19 -2.08 -5.50
N ILE A 106 -2.63 -3.32 -5.65
CA ILE A 106 -3.39 -3.78 -6.82
C ILE A 106 -4.74 -3.06 -6.87
N VAL A 107 -5.48 -3.05 -5.76
CA VAL A 107 -6.78 -2.35 -5.70
C VAL A 107 -6.60 -0.86 -5.98
N LEU A 108 -5.57 -0.23 -5.42
CA LEU A 108 -5.28 1.18 -5.66
C LEU A 108 -4.94 1.48 -7.13
N ALA A 109 -4.15 0.61 -7.77
CA ALA A 109 -3.81 0.71 -9.19
C ALA A 109 -5.05 0.48 -10.08
N ILE A 110 -5.90 -0.49 -9.77
CA ILE A 110 -7.16 -0.72 -10.51
C ILE A 110 -8.08 0.49 -10.37
N LEU A 111 -8.23 1.06 -9.17
CA LEU A 111 -8.99 2.29 -8.96
C LEU A 111 -8.43 3.47 -9.76
N GLU A 112 -7.13 3.49 -10.05
CA GLU A 112 -6.53 4.47 -10.96
C GLU A 112 -6.93 4.17 -12.41
N LEU A 113 -6.79 2.94 -12.88
CA LEU A 113 -7.15 2.52 -14.24
C LEU A 113 -8.63 2.79 -14.56
N LEU A 114 -9.53 2.55 -13.60
CA LEU A 114 -10.97 2.80 -13.74
C LEU A 114 -11.34 4.27 -13.98
N LYS A 115 -10.39 5.22 -13.89
CA LYS A 115 -10.63 6.61 -14.32
C LYS A 115 -10.72 6.78 -15.84
N GLN A 116 -10.21 5.83 -16.61
CA GLN A 116 -10.16 5.88 -18.09
C GLN A 116 -10.76 4.63 -18.75
N HIS A 117 -10.99 3.55 -17.99
CA HIS A 117 -11.44 2.26 -18.51
C HIS A 117 -12.68 1.79 -17.71
N GLU A 118 -13.88 1.99 -18.25
CA GLU A 118 -15.17 1.51 -17.71
C GLU A 118 -15.68 0.25 -18.42
#